data_AF-A0A3N5US30-F1
#
_entry.id   AF-A0A3N5US30-F1
#
_cell.length_a   1.000
_cell.length_b   1.000
_cell.length_c   1.000
_cell.angle_alpha   90.00
_cell.angle_beta   90.00
_cell.angle_gamma   90.00
#
_symmetry.space_group_name_H-M   'P 1'
#
loop_
_entity.id
_entity.type
_entity.pdbx_description
1 polymer ?
#
loop_
_entity_poly.entity_id
_entity_poly.type
_entity_poly.pdbx_seq_one_letter_code
_entity_poly.pdbx_strand_id
1 'polypeptide(L)'
;MNLFILTVSLVLFGLTISSSFSFVFALNQSLTYEDPSLGFKFQYPAPWKQILEKDMEGTGVAFSPLPTSPTEHFADLLIYTTDHQENITLKQYLREFILEQLCCVDNQSLKYNETKISGIPSINASWNLTKENNQVYGKALLNFAIKDGIGYLIHYDANLETFARWLPEVKNIINSFQIID
;
A
#
# COMPACT_ATOMS: atom_id res chain seq x y z
N MET A 1 6.92 79.75 -8.03
CA MET A 1 8.36 79.61 -7.72
C MET A 1 8.47 78.84 -6.42
N ASN A 2 9.21 77.72 -6.45
CA ASN A 2 9.51 76.73 -5.37
C ASN A 2 8.31 75.86 -4.96
N LEU A 3 8.20 74.57 -5.32
CA LEU A 3 9.11 73.40 -5.31
C LEU A 3 9.63 73.03 -3.91
N PHE A 4 9.02 72.00 -3.30
CA PHE A 4 9.69 71.01 -2.46
C PHE A 4 8.97 69.64 -2.61
N ILE A 5 9.78 68.59 -2.76
CA ILE A 5 9.46 67.19 -3.06
C ILE A 5 9.66 66.34 -1.79
N LEU A 6 9.10 65.11 -1.82
CA LEU A 6 9.32 63.90 -0.98
C LEU A 6 8.28 63.68 0.13
N THR A 7 7.68 62.50 0.31
CA THR A 7 8.13 61.12 0.05
C THR A 7 7.01 60.15 -0.37
N VAL A 8 7.45 59.12 -1.09
CA VAL A 8 6.80 57.87 -1.50
C VAL A 8 6.13 57.09 -0.35
N SER A 9 5.00 56.43 -0.62
CA SER A 9 4.68 55.11 -0.05
C SER A 9 3.81 54.33 -1.03
N LEU A 10 4.48 53.39 -1.70
CA LEU A 10 3.92 52.35 -2.55
C LEU A 10 3.35 51.27 -1.62
N VAL A 11 2.02 51.15 -1.52
CA VAL A 11 1.39 49.99 -0.91
C VAL A 11 0.99 49.02 -2.02
N LEU A 12 1.88 48.05 -2.29
CA LEU A 12 1.50 46.82 -2.95
C LEU A 12 0.55 46.05 -2.01
N PHE A 13 -0.73 46.00 -2.33
CA PHE A 13 -1.60 44.96 -1.77
C PHE A 13 -1.27 43.66 -2.49
N GLY A 14 -0.41 42.86 -1.84
CA GLY A 14 -0.13 41.49 -2.23
C GLY A 14 -1.38 40.62 -2.09
N LEU A 15 -1.66 39.86 -3.14
CA LEU A 15 -2.55 38.72 -3.18
C LEU A 15 -2.20 37.71 -2.07
N THR A 16 -3.08 37.47 -1.11
CA THR A 16 -3.04 36.25 -0.31
C THR A 16 -3.99 35.24 -0.96
N ILE A 17 -3.50 34.47 -1.93
CA ILE A 17 -4.21 33.30 -2.42
C ILE A 17 -4.14 32.25 -1.31
N SER A 18 -5.31 31.83 -0.83
CA SER A 18 -5.51 30.81 0.19
C SER A 18 -4.87 29.47 -0.22
N SER A 19 -3.73 29.13 0.38
CA SER A 19 -3.02 27.85 0.18
C SER A 19 -3.73 26.65 0.81
N SER A 20 -4.85 26.85 1.50
CA SER A 20 -5.62 25.79 2.16
C SER A 20 -6.49 24.96 1.21
N PHE A 21 -6.78 25.44 -0.01
CA PHE A 21 -7.62 24.69 -0.97
C PHE A 21 -6.89 23.55 -1.69
N SER A 22 -5.57 23.69 -1.93
CA SER A 22 -4.81 22.70 -2.70
C SER A 22 -4.49 21.42 -1.91
N PHE A 23 -4.37 21.52 -0.58
CA PHE A 23 -4.06 20.36 0.27
C PHE A 23 -5.24 19.40 0.46
N VAL A 24 -6.47 19.94 0.56
CA VAL A 24 -7.68 19.12 0.75
C VAL A 24 -8.05 18.35 -0.53
N PHE A 25 -7.76 18.92 -1.71
CA PHE A 25 -8.02 18.26 -2.99
C PHE A 25 -7.12 17.04 -3.24
N ALA A 26 -5.86 17.07 -2.81
CA ALA A 26 -4.90 15.97 -3.01
C ALA A 26 -5.24 14.71 -2.19
N LEU A 27 -5.90 14.86 -1.04
CA LEU A 27 -6.27 13.74 -0.15
C LEU A 27 -7.34 12.81 -0.74
N ASN A 28 -8.17 13.30 -1.66
CA ASN A 28 -9.25 12.52 -2.29
C ASN A 28 -8.92 12.05 -3.71
N GLN A 29 -7.72 12.35 -4.20
CA GLN A 29 -7.31 11.94 -5.55
C GLN A 29 -6.77 10.51 -5.52
N SER A 30 -7.36 9.65 -6.35
CA SER A 30 -6.81 8.32 -6.62
C SER A 30 -5.96 8.36 -7.88
N LEU A 31 -4.80 7.72 -7.83
CA LEU A 31 -3.92 7.46 -8.97
C LEU A 31 -4.07 6.01 -9.41
N THR A 32 -3.55 5.69 -10.61
CA THR A 32 -3.54 4.34 -11.16
C THR A 32 -2.11 3.91 -11.39
N TYR A 33 -1.76 2.75 -10.85
CA TYR A 33 -0.57 2.00 -11.21
C TYR A 33 -0.97 0.93 -12.23
N GLU A 34 -0.18 0.77 -13.28
CA GLU A 34 -0.36 -0.27 -14.29
C GLU A 34 1.02 -0.70 -14.79
N ASP A 35 1.30 -2.00 -14.73
CA ASP A 35 2.48 -2.60 -15.35
C ASP A 35 2.05 -3.86 -16.12
N PRO A 36 1.88 -3.76 -17.45
CA PRO A 36 1.53 -4.91 -18.28
C PRO A 36 2.57 -6.04 -18.22
N SER A 37 3.84 -5.75 -17.90
CA SER A 37 4.86 -6.79 -17.75
C SER A 37 4.67 -7.64 -16.49
N LEU A 38 3.96 -7.11 -15.49
CA LEU A 38 3.59 -7.82 -14.26
C LEU A 38 2.14 -8.35 -14.30
N GLY A 39 1.38 -8.03 -15.34
CA GLY A 39 0.00 -8.52 -15.53
C GLY A 39 -1.00 -7.96 -14.52
N PHE A 40 -0.74 -6.80 -13.90
CA PHE A 40 -1.72 -6.18 -13.01
C PHE A 40 -1.75 -4.66 -13.07
N LYS A 41 -2.89 -4.12 -12.59
CA LYS A 41 -3.08 -2.70 -12.29
C LYS A 41 -3.94 -2.53 -11.05
N PHE A 42 -3.83 -1.36 -10.42
CA PHE A 42 -4.64 -1.00 -9.27
C PHE A 42 -4.71 0.51 -9.09
N GLN A 43 -5.65 0.96 -8.26
CA GLN A 43 -5.76 2.33 -7.82
C GLN A 43 -5.15 2.51 -6.44
N TYR A 44 -4.47 3.63 -6.22
CA TYR A 44 -3.87 3.96 -4.92
C TYR A 44 -4.04 5.45 -4.58
N PRO A 45 -4.02 5.83 -3.30
CA PRO A 45 -4.18 7.22 -2.89
C PRO A 45 -2.98 8.07 -3.33
N ALA A 46 -3.23 9.27 -3.87
CA ALA A 46 -2.16 10.18 -4.33
C ALA A 46 -1.07 10.51 -3.28
N PRO A 47 -1.37 10.57 -1.96
CA PRO A 47 -0.32 10.78 -0.95
C PRO A 47 0.63 9.60 -0.76
N TRP A 48 0.30 8.40 -1.26
CA TRP A 48 1.17 7.24 -1.16
C TRP A 48 2.30 7.35 -2.17
N LYS A 49 3.50 6.99 -1.73
CA LYS A 49 4.68 6.94 -2.58
C LYS A 49 5.01 5.51 -2.93
N GLN A 50 5.35 5.30 -4.19
CA GLN A 50 6.08 4.12 -4.59
C GLN A 50 7.49 4.21 -4.00
N ILE A 51 7.84 3.26 -3.14
CA ILE A 51 9.14 3.18 -2.45
C ILE A 51 10.07 2.16 -3.09
N LEU A 52 9.51 1.30 -3.96
CA LEU A 52 10.23 0.30 -4.73
C LEU A 52 9.64 0.26 -6.14
N GLU A 53 10.46 0.62 -7.14
CA GLU A 53 10.05 0.59 -8.55
C GLU A 53 9.84 -0.84 -9.04
N LYS A 54 10.80 -1.72 -8.71
CA LYS A 54 10.69 -3.17 -8.82
C LYS A 54 11.44 -3.83 -7.66
N ASP A 55 10.94 -4.93 -7.14
CA ASP A 55 11.68 -5.76 -6.19
C ASP A 55 12.93 -6.40 -6.82
N MET A 56 13.73 -7.08 -6.00
CA MET A 56 15.01 -7.65 -6.45
C MET A 56 14.86 -8.69 -7.56
N GLU A 57 13.68 -9.30 -7.67
CA GLU A 57 13.34 -10.30 -8.68
C GLU A 57 12.63 -9.69 -9.90
N GLY A 58 12.28 -8.41 -9.84
CA GLY A 58 11.60 -7.71 -10.92
C GLY A 58 10.11 -8.04 -11.02
N THR A 59 9.53 -8.66 -10.00
CA THR A 59 8.18 -9.25 -9.98
C THR A 59 7.15 -8.42 -9.21
N GLY A 60 7.59 -7.38 -8.50
CA GLY A 60 6.70 -6.62 -7.63
C GLY A 60 7.08 -5.17 -7.41
N VAL A 61 6.15 -4.44 -6.80
CA VAL A 61 6.27 -3.03 -6.44
C VAL A 61 5.86 -2.80 -5.00
N ALA A 62 6.45 -1.80 -4.35
CA ALA A 62 6.09 -1.45 -2.99
C ALA A 62 5.65 0.01 -2.87
N PHE A 63 4.60 0.22 -2.09
CA PHE A 63 4.04 1.52 -1.80
C PHE A 63 3.95 1.73 -0.30
N SER A 64 4.14 2.97 0.13
CA SER A 64 3.98 3.36 1.53
C SER A 64 3.31 4.73 1.64
N PRO A 65 2.42 4.93 2.62
CA PRO A 65 1.99 6.27 2.98
C PRO A 65 3.19 7.10 3.44
N LEU A 66 3.16 8.40 3.18
CA LEU A 66 4.20 9.30 3.69
C LEU A 66 4.30 9.19 5.22
N PRO A 67 5.50 8.96 5.78
CA PRO A 67 5.66 8.90 7.23
C PRO A 67 5.25 10.24 7.83
N THR A 68 4.38 10.18 8.84
CA THR A 68 3.93 11.32 9.64
C THR A 68 4.95 11.69 10.71
N SER A 69 5.92 10.80 10.99
CA SER A 69 7.04 11.07 11.88
C SER A 69 8.31 10.28 11.46
N PRO A 70 9.52 10.76 11.82
CA PRO A 70 10.78 10.05 11.55
C PRO A 70 10.92 8.69 12.23
N THR A 71 10.07 8.39 13.22
CA THR A 71 10.07 7.14 13.98
C THR A 71 8.98 6.17 13.54
N GLU A 72 8.14 6.56 12.57
CA GLU A 72 7.09 5.71 12.06
C GLU A 72 7.72 4.60 11.20
N HIS A 73 7.54 3.35 11.63
CA HIS A 73 7.84 2.21 10.78
C HIS A 73 6.93 2.25 9.56
N PHE A 74 7.52 2.08 8.38
CA PHE A 74 6.79 2.10 7.11
C PHE A 74 5.65 1.07 7.14
N ALA A 75 4.52 1.49 6.61
CA ALA A 75 3.50 0.56 6.14
C ALA A 75 4.01 0.04 4.79
N ASP A 76 4.38 -1.23 4.73
CA ASP A 76 4.92 -1.81 3.51
C ASP A 76 3.78 -2.55 2.81
N LEU A 77 3.22 -1.92 1.78
CA LEU A 77 2.32 -2.58 0.84
C LEU A 77 3.15 -3.09 -0.33
N LEU A 78 3.42 -4.38 -0.35
CA LEU A 78 4.08 -5.07 -1.45
C LEU A 78 3.04 -5.75 -2.34
N ILE A 79 3.10 -5.49 -3.64
CA ILE A 79 2.22 -6.10 -4.64
C ILE A 79 3.10 -6.74 -5.70
N TYR A 80 3.00 -8.05 -5.87
CA TYR A 80 3.97 -8.81 -6.64
C TYR A 80 3.40 -10.09 -7.23
N THR A 81 4.12 -10.63 -8.22
CA THR A 81 3.84 -11.92 -8.83
C THR A 81 4.85 -12.97 -8.40
N THR A 82 4.43 -14.23 -8.39
CA THR A 82 5.31 -15.38 -8.16
C THR A 82 4.94 -16.50 -9.12
N ASP A 83 5.94 -17.14 -9.71
CA ASP A 83 5.72 -18.34 -10.51
C ASP A 83 5.34 -19.50 -9.59
N HIS A 84 4.25 -20.20 -9.91
CA HIS A 84 3.87 -21.43 -9.24
C HIS A 84 3.70 -22.57 -10.22
N GLN A 85 4.12 -23.76 -9.79
CA GLN A 85 3.82 -24.96 -10.52
C GLN A 85 2.30 -25.22 -10.50
N GLU A 86 1.77 -25.65 -11.63
CA GLU A 86 0.37 -26.03 -11.78
C GLU A 86 -0.02 -27.07 -10.71
N ASN A 87 -1.24 -26.97 -10.17
CA ASN A 87 -1.92 -27.89 -9.24
C ASN A 87 -1.86 -27.62 -7.72
N ILE A 88 -1.45 -26.44 -7.26
CA ILE A 88 -1.63 -26.06 -5.84
C ILE A 88 -3.01 -25.44 -5.57
N THR A 89 -3.65 -25.83 -4.47
CA THR A 89 -4.90 -25.16 -4.02
C THR A 89 -4.58 -23.87 -3.27
N LEU A 90 -5.48 -22.88 -3.28
CA LEU A 90 -5.26 -21.62 -2.54
C LEU A 90 -4.97 -21.86 -1.05
N LYS A 91 -5.62 -22.83 -0.40
CA LYS A 91 -5.37 -23.14 1.02
C LYS A 91 -4.01 -23.77 1.25
N GLN A 92 -3.54 -24.60 0.33
CA GLN A 92 -2.20 -25.16 0.39
C GLN A 92 -1.15 -24.07 0.20
N TYR A 93 -1.36 -23.17 -0.77
CA TYR A 93 -0.50 -22.02 -0.98
C TYR A 93 -0.37 -21.14 0.27
N LEU A 94 -1.50 -20.78 0.92
CA LEU A 94 -1.46 -20.02 2.18
C LEU A 94 -0.64 -20.75 3.25
N ARG A 95 -0.77 -22.08 3.36
CA ARG A 95 -0.01 -22.86 4.35
C ARG A 95 1.48 -22.80 4.06
N GLU A 96 1.89 -22.99 2.82
CA GLU A 96 3.29 -22.94 2.39
C GLU A 96 3.85 -21.54 2.62
N PHE A 97 3.13 -20.50 2.19
CA PHE A 97 3.50 -19.09 2.44
C PHE A 97 3.78 -18.82 3.92
N ILE A 98 2.89 -19.27 4.82
CA ILE A 98 3.05 -19.06 6.27
C ILE A 98 4.22 -19.86 6.84
N LEU A 99 4.49 -21.06 6.33
CA LEU A 99 5.63 -21.89 6.76
C LEU A 99 6.98 -21.29 6.34
N GLU A 100 7.02 -20.58 5.21
CA GLU A 100 8.21 -19.91 4.71
C GLU A 100 8.54 -18.60 5.44
N GLN A 101 7.60 -18.04 6.21
CA GLN A 101 7.87 -16.88 7.06
C GLN A 101 8.85 -17.30 8.17
N LEU A 102 10.14 -17.03 7.95
CA LEU A 102 11.26 -17.43 8.83
C LEU A 102 11.15 -16.89 10.26
N CYS A 103 10.36 -15.83 10.48
CA CYS A 103 10.05 -15.34 11.80
C CYS A 103 8.65 -14.73 11.86
N CYS A 104 8.24 -14.49 13.09
CA CYS A 104 7.33 -13.40 13.42
C CYS A 104 5.85 -13.62 13.08
N VAL A 105 5.40 -14.85 12.85
CA VAL A 105 3.97 -15.16 12.68
C VAL A 105 3.36 -15.74 13.95
N ASP A 106 2.33 -15.10 14.50
CA ASP A 106 1.45 -15.71 15.49
C ASP A 106 0.40 -16.61 14.80
N ASN A 107 0.72 -17.90 14.67
CA ASN A 107 -0.15 -18.89 14.04
C ASN A 107 -1.53 -18.99 14.70
N GLN A 108 -1.69 -18.66 15.98
CA GLN A 108 -2.98 -18.73 16.67
C GLN A 108 -3.91 -17.57 16.23
N SER A 109 -3.31 -16.47 15.77
CA SER A 109 -4.04 -15.31 15.27
C SER A 109 -4.43 -15.40 13.80
N LEU A 110 -3.91 -16.40 13.06
CA LEU A 110 -4.17 -16.57 11.64
C LEU A 110 -5.66 -16.76 11.39
N LYS A 111 -6.24 -15.83 10.62
CA LYS A 111 -7.62 -15.88 10.14
C LYS A 111 -7.60 -15.72 8.64
N TYR A 112 -8.42 -16.50 7.94
CA TYR A 112 -8.58 -16.35 6.52
C TYR A 112 -10.00 -16.70 6.06
N ASN A 113 -10.37 -16.17 4.91
CA ASN A 113 -11.58 -16.54 4.19
C ASN A 113 -11.34 -16.54 2.67
N GLU A 114 -12.18 -17.30 1.98
CA GLU A 114 -12.25 -17.27 0.52
C GLU A 114 -12.94 -15.98 0.07
N THR A 115 -12.40 -15.34 -0.96
CA THR A 115 -12.92 -14.10 -1.55
C THR A 115 -12.70 -14.13 -3.06
N LYS A 116 -12.88 -12.99 -3.73
CA LYS A 116 -12.52 -12.79 -5.13
C LYS A 116 -11.66 -11.53 -5.30
N ILE A 117 -10.63 -11.62 -6.14
CA ILE A 117 -9.90 -10.49 -6.70
C ILE A 117 -10.07 -10.56 -8.21
N SER A 118 -10.43 -9.46 -8.86
CA SER A 118 -10.65 -9.44 -10.32
C SER A 118 -11.63 -10.52 -10.81
N GLY A 119 -12.61 -10.89 -9.98
CA GLY A 119 -13.59 -11.94 -10.27
C GLY A 119 -13.11 -13.39 -10.07
N ILE A 120 -11.82 -13.60 -9.78
CA ILE A 120 -11.18 -14.92 -9.66
C ILE A 120 -11.13 -15.34 -8.19
N PRO A 121 -11.32 -16.64 -7.86
CA PRO A 121 -11.16 -17.14 -6.50
C PRO A 121 -9.82 -16.73 -5.88
N SER A 122 -9.87 -16.30 -4.63
CA SER A 122 -8.72 -15.78 -3.90
C SER A 122 -8.86 -16.05 -2.41
N ILE A 123 -7.78 -15.84 -1.66
CA ILE A 123 -7.78 -15.89 -0.20
C ILE A 123 -7.44 -14.53 0.35
N ASN A 124 -8.17 -14.13 1.39
CA ASN A 124 -7.82 -13.01 2.25
C ASN A 124 -7.42 -13.57 3.62
N ALA A 125 -6.19 -13.34 4.03
CA ALA A 125 -5.62 -13.83 5.29
C ALA A 125 -5.04 -12.68 6.10
N SER A 126 -5.09 -12.79 7.43
CA SER A 126 -4.44 -11.85 8.34
C SER A 126 -3.93 -12.56 9.59
N TRP A 127 -2.84 -12.07 10.14
CA TRP A 127 -2.22 -12.60 11.36
C TRP A 127 -1.47 -11.47 12.08
N ASN A 128 -1.21 -11.67 13.37
CA ASN A 128 -0.38 -10.79 14.17
C ASN A 128 1.10 -11.09 13.93
N LEU A 129 1.91 -10.03 13.94
CA LEU A 129 3.36 -10.13 13.90
C LEU A 129 3.95 -10.12 15.31
N THR A 130 4.80 -11.09 15.64
CA THR A 130 5.39 -11.27 16.97
C THR A 130 6.91 -11.19 16.96
N LYS A 131 7.49 -10.68 18.05
CA LYS A 131 8.92 -10.82 18.33
C LYS A 131 9.20 -12.24 18.84
N GLU A 132 10.47 -12.61 18.95
CA GLU A 132 10.90 -13.92 19.50
C GLU A 132 10.33 -14.23 20.90
N ASN A 133 10.07 -13.19 21.71
CA ASN A 133 9.45 -13.32 23.03
C ASN A 133 7.91 -13.42 23.00
N ASN A 134 7.31 -13.68 21.83
CA ASN A 134 5.87 -13.71 21.57
C ASN A 134 5.13 -12.37 21.80
N GLN A 135 5.84 -11.26 21.98
CA GLN A 135 5.20 -9.95 22.04
C GLN A 135 4.71 -9.55 20.65
N VAL A 136 3.41 -9.30 20.52
CA VAL A 136 2.82 -8.73 19.31
C VAL A 136 3.32 -7.31 19.11
N TYR A 137 3.85 -7.01 17.93
CA TYR A 137 4.33 -5.67 17.56
C TYR A 137 3.64 -5.11 16.31
N GLY A 138 2.99 -5.97 15.52
CA GLY A 138 2.37 -5.57 14.27
C GLY A 138 1.31 -6.54 13.81
N LYS A 139 0.84 -6.31 12.59
CA LYS A 139 -0.16 -7.13 11.93
C LYS A 139 0.11 -7.16 10.43
N ALA A 140 -0.20 -8.29 9.82
CA ALA A 140 -0.12 -8.49 8.39
C ALA A 140 -1.48 -8.87 7.79
N LEU A 141 -1.63 -8.55 6.51
CA LEU A 141 -2.75 -8.86 5.64
C LEU A 141 -2.18 -9.36 4.32
N LEU A 142 -2.65 -10.51 3.87
CA LEU A 142 -2.32 -11.08 2.58
C LEU A 142 -3.61 -11.28 1.79
N ASN A 143 -3.66 -10.74 0.58
CA ASN A 143 -4.67 -11.07 -0.42
C ASN A 143 -3.97 -11.70 -1.61
N PHE A 144 -4.40 -12.89 -2.05
CA PHE A 144 -3.80 -13.50 -3.22
C PHE A 144 -4.76 -14.33 -4.05
N ALA A 145 -4.49 -14.39 -5.35
CA ALA A 145 -5.16 -15.23 -6.33
C ALA A 145 -4.10 -15.98 -7.17
N ILE A 146 -4.48 -17.10 -7.75
CA ILE A 146 -3.65 -17.85 -8.70
C ILE A 146 -4.40 -17.93 -10.02
N LYS A 147 -3.78 -17.47 -11.11
CA LYS A 147 -4.33 -17.52 -12.48
C LYS A 147 -3.22 -17.97 -13.42
N ASP A 148 -3.49 -18.99 -14.22
CA ASP A 148 -2.56 -19.50 -15.26
C ASP A 148 -1.14 -19.80 -14.74
N GLY A 149 -1.04 -20.38 -13.53
CA GLY A 149 0.24 -20.70 -12.88
C GLY A 149 0.93 -19.51 -12.20
N ILE A 150 0.37 -18.30 -12.30
CA ILE A 150 0.93 -17.09 -11.68
C ILE A 150 0.16 -16.78 -10.40
N GLY A 151 0.88 -16.67 -9.30
CA GLY A 151 0.37 -16.13 -8.04
C GLY A 151 0.45 -14.61 -8.06
N TYR A 152 -0.65 -13.93 -7.76
CA TYR A 152 -0.73 -12.47 -7.62
C TYR A 152 -0.97 -12.16 -6.15
N LEU A 153 -0.03 -11.48 -5.50
CA LEU A 153 -0.01 -11.25 -4.06
C LEU A 153 -0.09 -9.75 -3.77
N ILE A 154 -0.92 -9.41 -2.78
CA ILE A 154 -1.00 -8.10 -2.14
C ILE A 154 -0.73 -8.33 -0.66
N HIS A 155 0.48 -8.02 -0.23
CA HIS A 155 0.94 -8.19 1.15
C HIS A 155 1.08 -6.82 1.80
N TYR A 156 0.41 -6.65 2.93
CA TYR A 156 0.45 -5.43 3.71
C TYR A 156 0.77 -5.75 5.16
N ASP A 157 1.84 -5.18 5.67
CA ASP A 157 2.16 -5.25 7.09
C ASP A 157 2.61 -3.91 7.66
N ALA A 158 2.36 -3.76 8.97
CA ALA A 158 2.74 -2.57 9.71
C ALA A 158 2.68 -2.85 11.23
N ASN A 159 3.18 -1.90 12.03
CA ASN A 159 2.86 -1.86 13.45
C ASN A 159 1.35 -1.68 13.68
N LEU A 160 0.85 -2.01 14.88
CA LEU A 160 -0.60 -2.07 15.17
C LEU A 160 -1.35 -0.78 14.86
N GLU A 161 -0.78 0.38 15.19
CA GLU A 161 -1.42 1.68 14.98
C GLU A 161 -1.47 2.05 13.49
N THR A 162 -0.33 1.92 12.82
CA THR A 162 -0.17 2.22 11.39
C THR A 162 -1.03 1.27 10.56
N PHE A 163 -1.08 0.00 10.95
CA PHE A 163 -1.93 -1.01 10.34
C PHE A 163 -3.39 -0.57 10.36
N ALA A 164 -3.91 -0.23 11.55
CA ALA A 164 -5.30 0.18 11.72
C ALA A 164 -5.63 1.47 10.96
N ARG A 165 -4.70 2.44 10.97
CA ARG A 165 -4.86 3.74 10.30
C ARG A 165 -5.05 3.59 8.80
N TRP A 166 -4.22 2.78 8.14
CA TRP A 166 -4.19 2.68 6.67
C TRP A 166 -4.96 1.48 6.10
N LEU A 167 -5.44 0.57 6.94
CA LEU A 167 -6.25 -0.58 6.51
C LEU A 167 -7.43 -0.21 5.59
N PRO A 168 -8.19 0.89 5.81
CA PRO A 168 -9.26 1.27 4.89
C PRO A 168 -8.76 1.57 3.47
N GLU A 169 -7.61 2.24 3.34
CA GLU A 169 -7.01 2.56 2.04
C GLU A 169 -6.42 1.32 1.37
N VAL A 170 -5.74 0.47 2.13
CA VAL A 170 -5.26 -0.83 1.63
C VAL A 170 -6.41 -1.68 1.10
N LYS A 171 -7.56 -1.69 1.78
CA LYS A 171 -8.76 -2.38 1.28
C LYS A 171 -9.27 -1.79 -0.03
N ASN A 172 -9.20 -0.47 -0.21
CA ASN A 172 -9.55 0.16 -1.48
C ASN A 172 -8.58 -0.24 -2.59
N ILE A 173 -7.27 -0.32 -2.29
CA ILE A 173 -6.26 -0.81 -3.24
C ILE A 173 -6.58 -2.25 -3.66
N ILE A 174 -6.80 -3.16 -2.70
CA ILE A 174 -7.19 -4.55 -2.96
C ILE A 174 -8.46 -4.63 -3.82
N ASN A 175 -9.50 -3.85 -3.49
CA ASN A 175 -10.76 -3.85 -4.23
C ASN A 175 -10.62 -3.33 -5.66
N SER A 176 -9.66 -2.44 -5.91
CA SER A 176 -9.38 -1.88 -7.23
C SER A 176 -8.45 -2.74 -8.08
N PHE A 177 -7.79 -3.73 -7.47
CA PHE A 177 -6.79 -4.56 -8.15
C PHE A 177 -7.43 -5.39 -9.25
N GLN A 178 -6.79 -5.37 -10.42
CA GLN A 178 -7.20 -6.10 -11.60
C GLN A 178 -6.00 -6.84 -12.18
N ILE A 179 -6.21 -8.13 -12.46
CA ILE A 179 -5.30 -8.91 -13.29
C ILE A 179 -5.62 -8.54 -14.74
N ILE A 180 -4.61 -8.11 -15.48
CA ILE A 180 -4.71 -7.70 -16.88
C ILE A 180 -3.98 -8.70 -17.75
N ASP A 181 -4.57 -9.01 -18.91
CA ASP A 181 -4.03 -9.92 -19.92
C ASP A 181 -3.24 -9.16 -21.00
#